data_AF-A0A8S3T138-F1
#
_entry.id   AF-A0A8S3T138-F1
#
_cell.length_a   1.000
_cell.length_b   1.000
_cell.length_c   1.000
_cell.angle_alpha   90.00
_cell.angle_beta   90.00
_cell.angle_gamma   90.00
#
_symmetry.space_group_name_H-M   'P 1'
#
loop_
_entity.id
_entity.type
_entity.pdbx_description
1 polymer ?
#
loop_
_entity_poly.entity_id
_entity_poly.type
_entity_poly.pdbx_seq_one_letter_code
_entity_poly.pdbx_strand_id
1 'polypeptide(L)'
;MWRPWGSEKPDYKKKIERLQEASKYGFLHLQDVVVQEKTHLPPFIIPKHDYHLPKSVDSISESYLHKYNVKEFGVPYAVSDNGSCLFNSVSLALCGSQDIAKELRVRTCIEMVIKKNRFTTLPISSDLLWVSPNYISSVIECAQECGWSSIWTIFALAEVIGIPIKSLYLPLNGVKDFSYKILNLTAIPRNCKDEENRITVMWTRTSYTNPKHIWTPNHFVPLMTKPSFATTRTSIKPVIDCFDEFPPLSPPLSTEPSVLHTKSPKQVIECFEIPSLSSSPDQTPLSTSDIDDLDQFPVLLPSSTTTDSFKNNRLINGNLTATEIFKTIINTESTCYDAIPNGSKENVYFLLDNRSNLTRKTHLKSNQFHDDCGAWDSHNGRTVKTDFVVQSDNTFICIKKLGKIYN
;
A
#
# COMPACT_ATOMS: atom_id res chain seq x y z
N MET A 1 0.57 -3.53 41.71
CA MET A 1 1.91 -2.99 42.04
C MET A 1 1.77 -1.46 42.06
N TRP A 2 1.81 -0.85 43.25
CA TRP A 2 1.61 0.58 43.44
C TRP A 2 2.87 1.35 43.01
N ARG A 3 2.74 2.44 42.25
CA ARG A 3 3.89 3.29 41.89
C ARG A 3 4.41 4.01 43.14
N PRO A 4 5.73 4.12 43.34
CA PRO A 4 6.30 5.04 44.32
C PRO A 4 5.86 6.46 43.96
N TRP A 5 5.30 7.16 44.94
CA TRP A 5 5.02 8.59 44.86
C TRP A 5 6.34 9.31 44.54
N GLY A 6 6.42 9.96 43.37
CA GLY A 6 7.58 10.76 42.97
C GLY A 6 8.24 10.44 41.63
N SER A 7 7.85 9.38 40.91
CA SER A 7 8.30 9.21 39.51
C SER A 7 7.46 10.08 38.58
N GLU A 8 8.08 11.12 38.02
CA GLU A 8 7.47 12.01 37.04
C GLU A 8 6.89 11.17 35.88
N LYS A 9 5.63 11.43 35.50
CA LYS A 9 5.03 10.71 34.36
C LYS A 9 5.88 10.98 33.12
N PRO A 10 6.23 9.96 32.31
CA PRO A 10 6.98 10.19 31.10
C PRO A 10 6.28 11.20 30.20
N ASP A 11 7.01 12.21 29.76
CA ASP A 11 6.51 13.19 28.80
C ASP A 11 6.49 12.57 27.39
N TYR A 12 5.38 11.93 27.05
CA TYR A 12 5.22 11.27 25.75
C TYR A 12 5.22 12.25 24.58
N LYS A 13 4.96 13.54 24.81
CA LYS A 13 5.08 14.56 23.77
C LYS A 13 6.55 14.75 23.40
N LYS A 14 7.43 14.97 24.38
CA LYS A 14 8.87 15.06 24.13
C LYS A 14 9.44 13.77 23.54
N LYS A 15 8.95 12.60 23.99
CA LYS A 15 9.40 11.32 23.42
C LYS A 15 9.05 11.17 21.95
N ILE A 16 7.81 11.51 21.54
CA ILE A 16 7.44 11.41 20.11
C ILE A 16 8.23 12.41 19.26
N GLU A 17 8.46 13.63 19.75
CA GLU A 17 9.30 14.64 19.06
C GLU A 17 10.72 14.11 18.81
N ARG A 18 11.32 13.42 19.79
CA ARG A 18 12.66 12.81 19.63
C ARG A 18 12.67 11.64 18.65
N LEU A 19 11.67 10.76 18.69
CA LEU A 19 11.54 9.67 17.72
C LEU A 19 11.34 10.21 16.30
N GLN A 20 10.50 11.23 16.16
CA GLN A 20 10.25 11.92 14.90
C GLN A 20 11.53 12.53 14.33
N GLU A 21 12.29 13.27 15.13
CA GLU A 21 13.56 13.83 14.71
C GLU A 21 14.53 12.74 14.28
N ALA A 22 14.67 11.68 15.08
CA ALA A 22 15.59 10.58 14.77
C ALA A 22 15.25 9.89 13.45
N SER A 23 13.96 9.71 13.18
CA SER A 23 13.50 9.03 11.97
C SER A 23 13.75 9.80 10.67
N LYS A 24 14.00 11.12 10.72
CA LYS A 24 14.45 11.90 9.54
C LYS A 24 15.81 11.45 9.02
N TYR A 25 16.64 10.88 9.90
CA TYR A 25 17.96 10.33 9.58
C TYR A 25 17.93 8.82 9.28
N GLY A 26 16.72 8.24 9.19
CA GLY A 26 16.51 6.84 8.84
C GLY A 26 16.47 5.88 10.03
N PHE A 27 16.33 4.59 9.71
CA PHE A 27 16.00 3.55 10.69
C PHE A 27 17.11 3.29 11.72
N LEU A 28 18.39 3.33 11.31
CA LEU A 28 19.51 3.06 12.22
C LEU A 28 19.59 4.13 13.32
N HIS A 29 19.45 5.40 12.96
CA HIS A 29 19.46 6.48 13.94
C HIS A 29 18.23 6.42 14.87
N LEU A 30 17.05 6.11 14.31
CA LEU A 30 15.86 5.84 15.12
C LEU A 30 16.09 4.68 16.11
N GLN A 31 16.81 3.64 15.71
CA GLN A 31 17.12 2.50 16.57
C GLN A 31 17.95 2.91 17.79
N ASP A 32 18.96 3.75 17.61
CA ASP A 32 19.79 4.26 18.70
C ASP A 32 18.96 5.06 19.72
N VAL A 33 18.09 5.94 19.24
CA VAL A 33 17.20 6.74 20.10
C VAL A 33 16.18 5.87 20.80
N VAL A 34 15.60 4.87 20.13
CA VAL A 34 14.64 3.93 20.75
C VAL A 34 15.28 3.17 21.91
N VAL A 35 16.54 2.71 21.78
CA VAL A 35 17.25 2.01 22.85
C VAL A 35 17.35 2.90 24.10
N GLN A 36 17.66 4.18 23.92
CA GLN A 36 17.69 5.16 25.01
C GLN A 36 16.29 5.42 25.59
N GLU A 37 15.27 5.58 24.75
CA GLU A 37 13.91 5.86 25.24
C GLU A 37 13.32 4.70 26.04
N LYS A 38 13.65 3.46 25.66
CA LYS A 38 13.16 2.23 26.30
C LYS A 38 13.57 2.12 27.77
N THR A 39 14.80 2.51 28.12
CA THR A 39 15.29 2.39 29.51
C THR A 39 14.50 3.27 30.49
N HIS A 40 13.88 4.33 29.98
CA HIS A 40 13.07 5.28 30.74
C HIS A 40 11.56 5.06 30.60
N LEU A 41 11.12 3.92 30.05
CA LEU A 41 9.70 3.59 29.89
C LEU A 41 9.21 2.66 31.00
N PRO A 42 8.27 3.12 31.85
CA PRO A 42 7.63 2.23 32.81
C PRO A 42 6.76 1.20 32.07
N PRO A 43 6.39 0.08 32.71
CA PRO A 43 5.39 -0.84 32.18
C PRO A 43 4.13 -0.10 31.74
N PHE A 44 3.54 -0.53 30.63
CA PHE A 44 2.24 0.00 30.21
C PHE A 44 1.18 -0.44 31.21
N ILE A 45 0.31 0.49 31.60
CA ILE A 45 -0.80 0.23 32.52
C ILE A 45 -2.04 0.75 31.82
N ILE A 46 -2.99 -0.14 31.56
CA ILE A 46 -4.29 0.24 31.02
C ILE A 46 -4.96 1.15 32.05
N PRO A 47 -5.33 2.40 31.70
CA PRO A 47 -6.03 3.30 32.61
C PRO A 47 -7.31 2.64 33.12
N LYS A 48 -7.71 2.95 34.35
CA LYS A 48 -9.01 2.49 34.86
C LYS A 48 -10.10 3.02 33.93
N HIS A 49 -10.97 2.10 33.49
CA HIS A 49 -12.12 2.43 32.67
C HIS A 49 -13.00 3.46 33.37
N ASP A 50 -13.14 4.64 32.76
CA ASP A 50 -14.26 5.52 33.02
C ASP A 50 -15.17 5.39 31.79
N TYR A 51 -16.08 4.41 31.83
CA TYR A 51 -16.95 4.09 30.70
C TYR A 51 -17.99 5.19 30.47
N HIS A 52 -17.53 6.28 29.85
CA HIS A 52 -18.40 7.17 29.11
C HIS A 52 -18.29 6.77 27.65
N LEU A 53 -19.38 6.22 27.11
CA LEU A 53 -19.42 5.98 25.68
C LEU A 53 -19.13 7.28 24.93
N PRO A 54 -18.36 7.23 23.84
CA PRO A 54 -18.11 8.40 23.02
C PRO A 54 -19.45 8.95 22.50
N LYS A 55 -19.60 10.28 22.51
CA LYS A 55 -20.89 10.91 22.19
C LYS A 55 -21.27 10.83 20.71
N SER A 56 -20.30 10.59 19.81
CA SER A 56 -20.49 10.65 18.36
C SER A 56 -20.16 9.33 17.67
N VAL A 57 -21.11 8.85 16.88
CA VAL A 57 -20.93 7.75 15.92
C VAL A 57 -20.30 8.31 14.64
N ASP A 58 -19.40 7.55 14.03
CA ASP A 58 -18.85 7.88 12.72
C ASP A 58 -19.84 7.48 11.62
N SER A 59 -20.48 8.46 11.00
CA SER A 59 -21.60 8.24 10.06
C SER A 59 -21.17 7.53 8.77
N ILE A 60 -19.95 7.78 8.28
CA ILE A 60 -19.43 7.12 7.07
C ILE A 60 -19.21 5.63 7.37
N SER A 61 -18.53 5.35 8.47
CA SER A 61 -18.27 3.99 8.94
C SER A 61 -19.56 3.24 9.23
N GLU A 62 -20.53 3.89 9.87
CA GLU A 62 -21.86 3.33 10.11
C GLU A 62 -22.56 2.99 8.79
N SER A 63 -22.50 3.89 7.80
CA SER A 63 -23.09 3.64 6.48
C SER A 63 -22.47 2.42 5.78
N TYR A 64 -21.16 2.18 5.96
CA TYR A 64 -20.50 0.99 5.42
C TYR A 64 -20.96 -0.29 6.15
N LEU A 65 -21.02 -0.28 7.48
CA LEU A 65 -21.50 -1.44 8.24
C LEU A 65 -22.94 -1.81 7.88
N HIS A 66 -23.80 -0.79 7.67
CA HIS A 66 -25.16 -0.98 7.18
C HIS A 66 -25.20 -1.59 5.77
N LYS A 67 -24.39 -1.06 4.84
CA LYS A 67 -24.34 -1.53 3.45
C LYS A 67 -23.97 -3.01 3.34
N TYR A 68 -23.05 -3.48 4.18
CA TYR A 68 -22.57 -4.87 4.14
C TYR A 68 -23.25 -5.80 5.16
N ASN A 69 -24.25 -5.30 5.90
CA ASN A 69 -24.98 -6.04 6.93
C ASN A 69 -24.06 -6.71 7.97
N VAL A 70 -23.09 -5.95 8.47
CA VAL A 70 -22.05 -6.41 9.41
C VAL A 70 -22.12 -5.63 10.74
N LYS A 71 -23.32 -5.45 11.28
CA LYS A 71 -23.55 -4.66 12.51
C LYS A 71 -23.13 -5.40 13.78
N GLU A 72 -22.97 -6.71 13.69
CA GLU A 72 -22.53 -7.58 14.78
C GLU A 72 -21.14 -7.23 15.31
N PHE A 73 -20.32 -6.52 14.52
CA PHE A 73 -19.01 -6.04 14.97
C PHE A 73 -19.08 -4.86 15.96
N GLY A 74 -20.23 -4.20 16.07
CA GLY A 74 -20.46 -3.09 17.01
C GLY A 74 -20.72 -1.75 16.34
N VAL A 75 -20.64 -0.69 17.14
CA VAL A 75 -20.88 0.69 16.72
C VAL A 75 -19.53 1.37 16.43
N PRO A 76 -19.38 2.02 15.26
CA PRO A 76 -18.18 2.76 14.92
C PRO A 76 -18.20 4.13 15.60
N TYR A 77 -17.35 4.35 16.58
CA TYR A 77 -17.25 5.65 17.25
C TYR A 77 -16.27 6.57 16.55
N ALA A 78 -16.63 7.85 16.41
CA ALA A 78 -15.76 8.83 15.78
C ALA A 78 -14.52 9.12 16.65
N VAL A 79 -13.38 9.29 16.00
CA VAL A 79 -12.11 9.67 16.62
C VAL A 79 -11.55 10.92 15.94
N SER A 80 -10.60 11.58 16.59
CA SER A 80 -9.98 12.79 16.02
C SER A 80 -9.22 12.45 14.74
N ASP A 81 -9.46 13.22 13.67
CA ASP A 81 -8.75 13.08 12.39
C ASP A 81 -7.46 13.91 12.37
N ASN A 82 -6.51 13.53 13.22
CA ASN A 82 -5.22 14.21 13.38
C ASN A 82 -4.03 13.30 12.99
N GLY A 83 -4.23 12.40 12.04
CA GLY A 83 -3.19 11.44 11.60
C GLY A 83 -2.77 10.41 12.68
N SER A 84 -3.48 10.35 13.81
CA SER A 84 -3.26 9.33 14.86
C SER A 84 -4.50 8.48 15.11
N CYS A 85 -5.38 8.37 14.12
CA CYS A 85 -6.69 7.72 14.22
C CYS A 85 -6.62 6.27 14.73
N LEU A 86 -5.60 5.48 14.37
CA LEU A 86 -5.42 4.13 14.95
C LEU A 86 -5.24 4.20 16.47
N PHE A 87 -4.30 5.02 16.94
CA PHE A 87 -4.02 5.15 18.38
C PHE A 87 -5.16 5.80 19.13
N ASN A 88 -5.84 6.78 18.51
CA ASN A 88 -7.06 7.37 19.06
C ASN A 88 -8.16 6.31 19.20
N SER A 89 -8.33 5.43 18.20
CA SER A 89 -9.31 4.34 18.22
C SER A 89 -9.05 3.36 19.36
N VAL A 90 -7.80 2.91 19.50
CA VAL A 90 -7.43 1.95 20.55
C VAL A 90 -7.46 2.60 21.93
N SER A 91 -7.03 3.86 22.05
CA SER A 91 -7.16 4.66 23.27
C SER A 91 -8.63 4.73 23.72
N LEU A 92 -9.53 5.08 22.78
CA LEU A 92 -10.96 5.18 23.02
C LEU A 92 -11.57 3.84 23.45
N ALA A 93 -11.18 2.75 22.79
CA ALA A 93 -11.63 1.40 23.13
C ALA A 93 -11.14 0.94 24.51
N LEU A 94 -9.92 1.33 24.90
CA LEU A 94 -9.30 0.91 26.17
C LEU A 94 -9.80 1.69 27.39
N CYS A 95 -10.08 2.98 27.27
CA CYS A 95 -10.38 3.80 28.45
C CYS A 95 -11.49 4.84 28.25
N GLY A 96 -12.20 4.83 27.12
CA GLY A 96 -13.28 5.78 26.85
C GLY A 96 -12.82 7.20 26.50
N SER A 97 -11.51 7.43 26.37
CA SER A 97 -10.92 8.73 25.99
C SER A 97 -9.81 8.54 24.95
N GLN A 98 -9.37 9.61 24.29
CA GLN A 98 -8.25 9.56 23.36
C GLN A 98 -6.90 9.92 24.02
N ASP A 99 -6.88 10.13 25.33
CA ASP A 99 -5.77 10.77 26.06
C ASP A 99 -4.46 9.98 26.03
N ILE A 100 -4.54 8.64 25.97
CA ILE A 100 -3.35 7.78 25.92
C ILE A 100 -2.82 7.53 24.51
N ALA A 101 -3.41 8.12 23.46
CA ALA A 101 -3.03 7.83 22.07
C ALA A 101 -1.54 8.13 21.79
N LYS A 102 -0.99 9.22 22.36
CA LYS A 102 0.44 9.54 22.22
C LYS A 102 1.34 8.51 22.92
N GLU A 103 0.96 8.07 24.12
CA GLU A 103 1.68 7.00 24.83
C GLU A 103 1.68 5.71 24.01
N LEU A 104 0.51 5.32 23.48
CA LEU A 104 0.38 4.13 22.63
C LEU A 104 1.27 4.22 21.40
N ARG A 105 1.31 5.38 20.73
CA ARG A 105 2.15 5.59 19.55
C ARG A 105 3.65 5.43 19.85
N VAL A 106 4.14 6.12 20.88
CA VAL A 106 5.54 6.04 21.32
C VAL A 106 5.92 4.60 21.64
N ARG A 107 5.10 3.92 22.44
CA ARG A 107 5.36 2.52 22.81
C ARG A 107 5.33 1.58 21.61
N THR A 108 4.41 1.80 20.68
CA THR A 108 4.29 0.99 19.46
C THR A 108 5.51 1.18 18.56
N CYS A 109 5.97 2.41 18.34
CA CYS A 109 7.18 2.67 17.56
C CYS A 109 8.40 1.96 18.18
N ILE A 110 8.56 2.08 19.50
CA ILE A 110 9.64 1.44 20.26
C ILE A 110 9.57 -0.08 20.13
N GLU A 111 8.37 -0.65 20.26
CA GLU A 111 8.13 -2.07 20.11
C GLU A 111 8.48 -2.58 18.71
N MET A 112 8.06 -1.86 17.66
CA MET A 112 8.37 -2.20 16.27
C MET A 112 9.88 -2.21 16.01
N VAL A 113 10.62 -1.24 16.56
CA VAL A 113 12.07 -1.18 16.38
C VAL A 113 12.76 -2.33 17.12
N ILE A 114 12.44 -2.54 18.40
CA ILE A 114 13.10 -3.54 19.25
C ILE A 114 12.80 -4.96 18.77
N LYS A 115 11.55 -5.21 18.39
CA LYS A 115 11.08 -6.54 17.99
C LYS A 115 10.98 -6.69 16.47
N LYS A 116 11.74 -5.93 15.67
CA LYS A 116 11.73 -6.00 14.19
C LYS A 116 11.66 -7.43 13.67
N ASN A 117 12.59 -8.28 14.09
CA ASN A 117 12.67 -9.67 13.61
C ASN A 117 11.37 -10.44 13.84
N ARG A 118 10.72 -10.24 15.00
CA ARG A 118 9.47 -10.93 15.35
C ARG A 118 8.32 -10.63 14.39
N PHE A 119 8.26 -9.41 13.87
CA PHE A 119 7.22 -8.99 12.94
C PHE A 119 7.59 -9.36 11.50
N THR A 120 8.85 -9.17 11.10
CA THR A 120 9.29 -9.48 9.73
C THR A 120 9.33 -10.98 9.43
N THR A 121 9.39 -11.84 10.46
CA THR A 121 9.34 -13.31 10.31
C THR A 121 7.95 -13.91 10.54
N LEU A 122 6.89 -13.11 10.62
CA LEU A 122 5.52 -13.63 10.60
C LEU A 122 5.30 -14.44 9.31
N PRO A 123 4.59 -15.59 9.34
CA PRO A 123 4.35 -16.39 8.13
C PRO A 123 3.66 -15.61 7.00
N ILE A 124 2.82 -14.65 7.36
CA ILE A 124 2.10 -13.78 6.43
C ILE A 124 2.91 -12.57 5.96
N SER A 125 4.17 -12.41 6.39
CA SER A 125 4.92 -11.16 6.19
C SER A 125 5.10 -10.81 4.71
N SER A 126 5.25 -11.81 3.84
CA SER A 126 5.28 -11.65 2.38
C SER A 126 3.95 -11.13 1.83
N ASP A 127 2.83 -11.63 2.35
CA ASP A 127 1.49 -11.23 1.91
C ASP A 127 1.19 -9.79 2.32
N LEU A 128 1.65 -9.38 3.50
CA LEU A 128 1.48 -8.01 3.99
C LEU A 128 2.16 -6.97 3.10
N LEU A 129 3.25 -7.32 2.40
CA LEU A 129 3.93 -6.39 1.48
C LEU A 129 3.07 -6.02 0.25
N TRP A 130 2.01 -6.78 -0.04
CA TRP A 130 1.08 -6.47 -1.13
C TRP A 130 0.04 -5.40 -0.78
N VAL A 131 -0.24 -5.24 0.51
CA VAL A 131 -1.37 -4.44 1.01
C VAL A 131 -0.96 -3.37 2.02
N SER A 132 0.34 -3.28 2.31
CA SER A 132 0.93 -2.37 3.28
C SER A 132 2.30 -1.90 2.80
N PRO A 133 2.76 -0.70 3.21
CA PRO A 133 4.17 -0.34 3.08
C PRO A 133 5.07 -1.40 3.70
N ASN A 134 6.33 -1.44 3.26
CA ASN A 134 7.33 -2.30 3.87
C ASN A 134 7.48 -1.97 5.37
N TYR A 135 8.04 -2.92 6.11
CA TYR A 135 8.15 -2.82 7.57
C TYR A 135 8.89 -1.56 8.03
N ILE A 136 10.04 -1.24 7.40
CA ILE A 136 10.86 -0.11 7.80
C ILE A 136 10.15 1.22 7.55
N SER A 137 9.52 1.39 6.39
CA SER A 137 8.70 2.56 6.11
C SER A 137 7.57 2.71 7.13
N SER A 138 6.92 1.61 7.53
CA SER A 138 5.87 1.63 8.56
C SER A 138 6.40 2.03 9.95
N VAL A 139 7.63 1.64 10.29
CA VAL A 139 8.29 2.08 11.53
C VAL A 139 8.55 3.58 11.50
N ILE A 140 9.11 4.09 10.41
CA ILE A 140 9.42 5.51 10.25
C ILE A 140 8.15 6.35 10.32
N GLU A 141 7.07 5.93 9.65
CA GLU A 141 5.76 6.57 9.76
C GLU A 141 5.20 6.52 11.20
N CYS A 142 5.34 5.39 11.89
CA CYS A 142 4.92 5.29 13.29
C CYS A 142 5.66 6.26 14.22
N ALA A 143 6.91 6.61 13.90
CA ALA A 143 7.72 7.57 14.67
C ALA A 143 7.29 9.04 14.47
N GLN A 144 6.61 9.37 13.36
CA GLN A 144 6.15 10.73 13.08
C GLN A 144 4.87 11.05 13.85
N GLU A 145 4.76 12.25 14.43
CA GLU A 145 3.43 12.76 14.82
C GLU A 145 2.57 12.90 13.56
N CYS A 146 1.34 12.38 13.60
CA CYS A 146 0.42 12.31 12.46
C CYS A 146 0.83 11.36 11.31
N GLY A 147 1.89 10.57 11.44
CA GLY A 147 2.28 9.60 10.40
C GLY A 147 1.28 8.47 10.22
N TRP A 148 1.31 7.84 9.05
CA TRP A 148 0.33 6.82 8.68
C TRP A 148 0.54 5.53 9.48
N SER A 149 -0.56 4.88 9.88
CA SER A 149 -0.50 3.57 10.52
C SER A 149 -0.78 2.47 9.50
N SER A 150 -0.13 1.33 9.67
CA SER A 150 -0.31 0.16 8.81
C SER A 150 -0.64 -1.08 9.63
N ILE A 151 -0.81 -2.22 8.96
CA ILE A 151 -1.04 -3.50 9.62
C ILE A 151 0.11 -3.90 10.55
N TRP A 152 1.35 -3.50 10.23
CA TRP A 152 2.52 -3.69 11.10
C TRP A 152 2.37 -2.94 12.42
N THR A 153 1.82 -1.73 12.36
CA THR A 153 1.52 -0.91 13.54
C THR A 153 0.45 -1.60 14.40
N ILE A 154 -0.57 -2.21 13.80
CA ILE A 154 -1.60 -2.98 14.52
C ILE A 154 -1.00 -4.18 15.26
N PHE A 155 -0.11 -4.95 14.62
CA PHE A 155 0.57 -6.07 15.26
C PHE A 155 1.39 -5.64 16.48
N ALA A 156 2.17 -4.57 16.35
CA ALA A 156 2.99 -4.08 17.44
C ALA A 156 2.14 -3.45 18.56
N LEU A 157 1.07 -2.74 18.22
CA LEU A 157 0.16 -2.16 19.19
C LEU A 157 -0.53 -3.23 20.03
N ALA A 158 -0.94 -4.35 19.43
CA ALA A 158 -1.49 -5.50 20.15
C ALA A 158 -0.49 -6.07 21.19
N GLU A 159 0.80 -6.19 20.84
CA GLU A 159 1.85 -6.59 21.78
C GLU A 159 2.05 -5.57 22.91
N VAL A 160 1.99 -4.26 22.62
CA VAL A 160 2.12 -3.20 23.62
C VAL A 160 1.01 -3.25 24.66
N ILE A 161 -0.24 -3.40 24.21
CA ILE A 161 -1.41 -3.37 25.10
C ILE A 161 -1.71 -4.74 25.72
N GLY A 162 -1.14 -5.82 25.18
CA GLY A 162 -1.37 -7.19 25.64
C GLY A 162 -2.78 -7.72 25.36
N ILE A 163 -3.52 -7.08 24.45
CA ILE A 163 -4.91 -7.39 24.08
C ILE A 163 -4.94 -7.62 22.56
N PRO A 164 -5.62 -8.68 22.07
CA PRO A 164 -5.77 -8.90 20.65
C PRO A 164 -6.48 -7.74 19.95
N ILE A 165 -6.03 -7.41 18.73
CA ILE A 165 -6.68 -6.40 17.89
C ILE A 165 -7.17 -7.08 16.61
N LYS A 166 -8.49 -7.13 16.44
CA LYS A 166 -9.11 -7.52 15.18
C LYS A 166 -9.09 -6.33 14.23
N SER A 167 -8.43 -6.52 13.09
CA SER A 167 -8.43 -5.59 11.98
C SER A 167 -9.60 -5.94 11.06
N LEU A 168 -10.53 -5.01 10.84
CA LEU A 168 -11.68 -5.19 9.97
C LEU A 168 -11.56 -4.30 8.73
N TYR A 169 -11.44 -4.92 7.57
CA TYR A 169 -11.45 -4.25 6.26
C TYR A 169 -12.71 -4.67 5.52
N LEU A 170 -13.58 -3.74 5.13
CA LEU A 170 -14.82 -4.09 4.44
C LEU A 170 -14.57 -4.32 2.93
N PRO A 171 -15.40 -5.14 2.24
CA PRO A 171 -15.20 -5.45 0.82
C PRO A 171 -15.70 -4.29 -0.08
N LEU A 172 -15.16 -3.09 0.15
CA LEU A 172 -15.51 -1.85 -0.54
C LEU A 172 -15.07 -1.84 -2.00
N ASN A 173 -13.97 -2.53 -2.31
CA ASN A 173 -13.52 -2.83 -3.69
C ASN A 173 -13.98 -4.23 -4.18
N GLY A 174 -14.89 -4.88 -3.44
CA GLY A 174 -15.35 -6.24 -3.71
C GLY A 174 -14.54 -7.32 -3.00
N VAL A 175 -15.11 -8.52 -2.90
CA VAL A 175 -14.57 -9.67 -2.14
C VAL A 175 -13.28 -10.27 -2.72
N LYS A 176 -12.92 -9.89 -3.95
CA LYS A 176 -11.67 -10.32 -4.61
C LYS A 176 -10.48 -9.40 -4.31
N ASP A 177 -10.69 -8.27 -3.63
CA ASP A 177 -9.61 -7.37 -3.21
C ASP A 177 -8.65 -8.11 -2.26
N PHE A 178 -7.35 -8.07 -2.59
CA PHE A 178 -6.31 -8.64 -1.75
C PHE A 178 -6.26 -7.98 -0.36
N SER A 179 -6.55 -6.68 -0.28
CA SER A 179 -6.64 -5.95 0.99
C SER A 179 -7.73 -6.53 1.89
N TYR A 180 -8.89 -6.84 1.32
CA TYR A 180 -9.98 -7.49 2.04
C TYR A 180 -9.57 -8.88 2.56
N LYS A 181 -8.86 -9.67 1.75
CA LYS A 181 -8.44 -11.03 2.15
C LYS A 181 -7.34 -11.01 3.22
N ILE A 182 -6.39 -10.09 3.11
CA ILE A 182 -5.18 -10.10 3.94
C ILE A 182 -5.36 -9.26 5.21
N LEU A 183 -6.06 -8.11 5.15
CA LEU A 183 -6.17 -7.21 6.30
C LEU A 183 -7.27 -7.60 7.30
N ASN A 184 -8.16 -8.55 6.95
CA ASN A 184 -9.14 -9.12 7.88
C ASN A 184 -8.54 -10.21 8.77
N LEU A 185 -7.65 -9.82 9.68
CA LEU A 185 -6.97 -10.72 10.60
C LEU A 185 -7.03 -10.23 12.04
N THR A 186 -6.65 -11.09 12.99
CA THR A 186 -6.49 -10.71 14.40
C THR A 186 -5.01 -10.71 14.76
N ALA A 187 -4.51 -9.56 15.21
CA ALA A 187 -3.19 -9.44 15.79
C ALA A 187 -3.23 -9.95 17.24
N ILE A 188 -2.70 -11.15 17.47
CA ILE A 188 -2.68 -11.80 18.79
C ILE A 188 -1.32 -11.57 19.46
N PRO A 189 -1.28 -10.96 20.66
CA PRO A 189 -0.03 -10.81 21.41
C PRO A 189 0.45 -12.15 21.97
N ARG A 190 1.76 -12.39 22.03
CA ARG A 190 2.34 -13.71 22.40
C ARG A 190 1.87 -14.30 23.72
N ASN A 191 1.60 -13.46 24.71
CA ASN A 191 1.21 -13.91 26.05
C ASN A 191 -0.29 -13.76 26.30
N CYS A 192 -1.09 -13.64 25.24
CA CYS A 192 -2.53 -13.57 25.34
C CYS A 192 -3.08 -14.91 25.85
N LYS A 193 -3.94 -14.84 26.86
CA LYS A 193 -4.68 -16.01 27.38
C LYS A 193 -6.16 -15.99 27.01
N ASP A 194 -6.65 -14.84 26.56
CA ASP A 194 -8.05 -14.56 26.29
C ASP A 194 -8.15 -13.88 24.93
N GLU A 195 -8.38 -14.69 23.89
CA GLU A 195 -8.54 -14.21 22.52
C GLU A 195 -9.92 -13.60 22.27
N GLU A 196 -10.90 -13.87 23.15
CA GLU A 196 -12.27 -13.37 23.03
C GLU A 196 -12.35 -11.90 23.47
N ASN A 197 -11.59 -11.52 24.50
CA ASN A 197 -11.46 -10.13 24.92
C ASN A 197 -10.52 -9.36 23.99
N ARG A 198 -11.07 -8.90 22.86
CA ARG A 198 -10.34 -8.20 21.80
C ARG A 198 -10.93 -6.83 21.47
N ILE A 199 -10.08 -5.95 20.98
CA ILE A 199 -10.50 -4.68 20.38
C ILE A 199 -10.70 -4.90 18.88
N THR A 200 -11.78 -4.36 18.31
CA THR A 200 -11.98 -4.36 16.86
C THR A 200 -11.74 -2.94 16.34
N VAL A 201 -10.85 -2.81 15.36
CA VAL A 201 -10.58 -1.56 14.66
C VAL A 201 -10.92 -1.75 13.19
N MET A 202 -11.67 -0.81 12.61
CA MET A 202 -12.08 -0.85 11.22
C MET A 202 -11.31 0.15 10.36
N TRP A 203 -10.84 -0.30 9.20
CA TRP A 203 -10.32 0.56 8.14
C TRP A 203 -11.47 1.30 7.47
N THR A 204 -11.42 2.62 7.45
CA THR A 204 -12.51 3.47 6.93
C THR A 204 -11.95 4.73 6.26
N ARG A 205 -12.82 5.70 5.99
CA ARG A 205 -12.46 7.01 5.48
C ARG A 205 -13.16 8.16 6.19
N THR A 206 -12.55 9.33 6.11
CA THR A 206 -13.12 10.60 6.60
C THR A 206 -14.06 11.26 5.60
N SER A 207 -14.08 10.80 4.35
CA SER A 207 -14.97 11.29 3.29
C SER A 207 -15.33 10.21 2.27
N TYR A 208 -16.49 10.37 1.64
CA TYR A 208 -16.93 9.50 0.55
C TYR A 208 -16.03 9.64 -0.67
N THR A 209 -15.69 8.51 -1.30
CA THR A 209 -14.98 8.49 -2.58
C THR A 209 -15.94 8.65 -3.74
N ASN A 210 -15.43 9.22 -4.83
CA ASN A 210 -16.10 9.10 -6.12
C ASN A 210 -16.15 7.61 -6.52
N PRO A 211 -17.33 7.06 -6.89
CA PRO A 211 -17.52 5.65 -7.23
C PRO A 211 -16.62 5.12 -8.35
N LYS A 212 -16.06 6.01 -9.19
CA LYS A 212 -15.18 5.66 -10.30
C LYS A 212 -13.75 5.33 -9.85
N HIS A 213 -13.40 5.60 -8.60
CA HIS A 213 -12.06 5.36 -8.06
C HIS A 213 -12.03 4.14 -7.17
N ILE A 214 -10.90 3.44 -7.17
CA ILE A 214 -10.60 2.39 -6.21
C ILE A 214 -10.67 3.01 -4.80
N TRP A 215 -11.42 2.39 -3.92
CA TRP A 215 -11.53 2.80 -2.54
C TRP A 215 -10.23 2.49 -1.81
N THR A 216 -9.69 3.48 -1.10
CA THR A 216 -8.50 3.33 -0.25
C THR A 216 -8.82 3.82 1.16
N PRO A 217 -8.42 3.13 2.23
CA PRO A 217 -8.64 3.64 3.57
C PRO A 217 -7.73 4.85 3.85
N ASN A 218 -8.23 5.81 4.63
CA ASN A 218 -7.42 6.91 5.19
C ASN A 218 -7.74 7.20 6.65
N HIS A 219 -8.56 6.36 7.29
CA HIS A 219 -8.99 6.55 8.67
C HIS A 219 -9.20 5.20 9.38
N PHE A 220 -9.22 5.24 10.70
CA PHE A 220 -9.52 4.10 11.56
C PHE A 220 -10.57 4.50 12.59
N VAL A 221 -11.50 3.60 12.88
CA VAL A 221 -12.46 3.76 13.98
C VAL A 221 -12.51 2.49 14.84
N PRO A 222 -12.73 2.61 16.16
CA PRO A 222 -13.02 1.45 16.99
C PRO A 222 -14.47 1.01 16.77
N LEU A 223 -14.69 -0.30 16.73
CA LEU A 223 -16.01 -0.90 16.79
C LEU A 223 -16.23 -1.39 18.22
N MET A 224 -17.19 -0.79 18.92
CA MET A 224 -17.48 -1.10 20.31
C MET A 224 -18.94 -1.50 20.45
N THR A 225 -19.21 -2.54 21.23
CA THR A 225 -20.58 -2.88 21.58
C THR A 225 -21.17 -1.73 22.42
N LYS A 226 -22.41 -1.34 22.13
CA LYS A 226 -23.15 -0.50 23.10
C LYS A 226 -23.20 -1.31 24.41
N PRO A 227 -23.00 -0.69 25.59
CA PRO A 227 -23.27 -1.35 26.84
C PRO A 227 -24.75 -1.69 26.81
N SER A 228 -25.05 -2.95 26.55
CA SER A 228 -26.35 -3.51 26.81
C SER A 228 -26.55 -3.33 28.32
N PHE A 229 -27.55 -2.56 28.73
CA PHE A 229 -28.03 -2.60 30.11
C PHE A 229 -28.20 -4.08 30.46
N ALA A 230 -27.47 -4.52 31.48
CA ALA A 230 -27.23 -5.93 31.76
C ALA A 230 -28.54 -6.74 31.72
N THR A 231 -28.62 -7.66 30.77
CA THR A 231 -29.35 -8.91 30.99
C THR A 231 -28.29 -10.00 30.94
N THR A 232 -28.17 -10.67 32.08
CA THR A 232 -27.34 -11.81 32.42
C THR A 232 -26.97 -12.67 31.20
N ARG A 233 -25.68 -12.74 30.86
CA ARG A 233 -25.15 -13.65 29.83
C ARG A 233 -25.35 -15.10 30.28
N THR A 234 -26.43 -15.74 29.84
CA THR A 234 -26.46 -17.21 29.74
C THR A 234 -25.68 -17.60 28.49
N SER A 235 -24.69 -18.47 28.67
CA SER A 235 -23.81 -18.99 27.63
C SER A 235 -24.62 -19.63 26.49
N ILE A 236 -24.56 -19.02 25.31
CA ILE A 236 -24.89 -19.69 24.05
C ILE A 236 -23.73 -19.39 23.10
N LYS A 237 -22.98 -20.44 22.75
CA LYS A 237 -21.91 -20.39 21.74
C LYS A 237 -22.53 -20.20 20.35
N PRO A 238 -22.07 -19.25 19.52
CA PRO A 238 -22.19 -19.38 18.07
C PRO A 238 -20.93 -20.04 17.53
N VAL A 239 -21.11 -21.25 17.01
CA VAL A 239 -20.18 -21.93 16.11
C VAL A 239 -20.23 -21.20 14.77
N ILE A 240 -19.16 -20.52 14.37
CA ILE A 240 -18.79 -20.31 12.97
C ILE A 240 -17.25 -20.26 12.90
N ASP A 241 -16.65 -21.44 12.72
CA ASP A 241 -15.45 -21.56 11.91
C ASP A 241 -15.87 -21.33 10.46
N CYS A 242 -15.24 -20.39 9.76
CA CYS A 242 -15.35 -20.30 8.31
C CYS A 242 -13.98 -20.12 7.69
N PHE A 243 -13.22 -21.21 7.78
CA PHE A 243 -12.34 -21.67 6.72
C PHE A 243 -12.60 -23.18 6.55
N ASP A 244 -13.69 -23.53 5.86
CA ASP A 244 -13.87 -24.89 5.35
C ASP A 244 -13.91 -24.87 3.82
N GLU A 245 -12.93 -25.58 3.28
CA GLU A 245 -12.85 -26.29 2.01
C GLU A 245 -14.13 -26.34 1.16
N PHE A 246 -13.95 -26.07 -0.13
CA PHE A 246 -14.91 -26.44 -1.17
C PHE A 246 -15.25 -27.94 -1.07
N PRO A 247 -16.53 -28.33 -0.97
CA PRO A 247 -16.89 -29.73 -1.10
C PRO A 247 -16.69 -30.20 -2.55
N PRO A 248 -16.28 -31.46 -2.78
CA PRO A 248 -16.05 -31.97 -4.13
C PRO A 248 -17.38 -32.08 -4.90
N LEU A 249 -17.32 -31.74 -6.19
CA LEU A 249 -18.43 -31.91 -7.13
C LEU A 249 -18.80 -33.40 -7.24
N SER A 250 -20.03 -33.73 -6.87
CA SER A 250 -20.62 -35.05 -7.13
C SER A 250 -21.22 -35.11 -8.56
N PRO A 251 -21.23 -36.28 -9.21
CA PRO A 251 -21.43 -36.44 -10.66
C PRO A 251 -22.89 -36.27 -11.11
N PRO A 252 -23.16 -36.14 -12.42
CA PRO A 252 -24.48 -35.76 -12.93
C PRO A 252 -25.44 -36.95 -12.93
N LEU A 253 -26.68 -36.73 -12.50
CA LEU A 253 -27.76 -37.70 -12.65
C LEU A 253 -28.81 -37.18 -13.64
N SER A 254 -28.75 -37.80 -14.83
CA SER A 254 -29.80 -38.14 -15.82
C SER A 254 -31.20 -37.49 -15.72
N THR A 255 -31.60 -36.85 -16.84
CA THR A 255 -32.84 -37.04 -17.67
C THR A 255 -34.12 -37.51 -16.95
N GLU A 256 -35.29 -36.86 -17.07
CA GLU A 256 -36.16 -36.64 -18.26
C GLU A 256 -37.49 -35.96 -17.78
N PRO A 257 -38.48 -35.59 -18.63
CA PRO A 257 -38.85 -34.20 -18.90
C PRO A 257 -40.26 -33.81 -18.40
N SER A 258 -40.57 -32.51 -18.41
CA SER A 258 -41.95 -32.03 -18.37
C SER A 258 -42.10 -30.78 -19.23
N VAL A 259 -43.23 -30.76 -19.94
CA VAL A 259 -43.49 -30.09 -21.20
C VAL A 259 -44.51 -28.95 -21.01
N LEU A 260 -44.36 -27.87 -21.82
CA LEU A 260 -45.33 -26.81 -22.19
C LEU A 260 -45.73 -25.80 -21.08
N HIS A 261 -45.82 -24.47 -21.28
CA HIS A 261 -46.25 -23.68 -22.44
C HIS A 261 -45.71 -22.22 -22.37
N THR A 262 -45.15 -21.75 -23.49
CA THR A 262 -45.31 -20.42 -24.16
C THR A 262 -45.63 -19.15 -23.36
N LYS A 263 -44.75 -18.14 -23.46
CA LYS A 263 -45.01 -16.82 -24.12
C LYS A 263 -43.77 -15.90 -24.04
N SER A 264 -43.29 -15.47 -25.21
CA SER A 264 -42.30 -14.40 -25.41
C SER A 264 -42.99 -13.02 -25.35
N PRO A 265 -42.26 -11.91 -25.12
CA PRO A 265 -41.71 -11.17 -26.27
C PRO A 265 -40.39 -10.38 -26.04
N LYS A 266 -39.64 -10.31 -27.16
CA LYS A 266 -38.91 -9.16 -27.75
C LYS A 266 -37.64 -8.58 -27.10
N GLN A 267 -36.55 -8.83 -27.84
CA GLN A 267 -35.28 -8.11 -27.88
C GLN A 267 -35.44 -6.63 -28.25
N VAL A 268 -34.54 -5.80 -27.72
CA VAL A 268 -33.98 -4.63 -28.43
C VAL A 268 -32.47 -4.66 -28.19
N ILE A 269 -31.72 -4.81 -29.28
CA ILE A 269 -30.27 -4.64 -29.39
C ILE A 269 -30.09 -3.32 -30.13
N GLU A 270 -29.37 -2.36 -29.55
CA GLU A 270 -28.86 -1.20 -30.29
C GLU A 270 -27.35 -1.31 -30.43
N CYS A 271 -26.94 -1.55 -31.68
CA CYS A 271 -25.59 -1.36 -32.19
C CYS A 271 -25.38 0.13 -32.49
N PHE A 272 -24.21 0.68 -32.14
CA PHE A 272 -23.78 1.98 -32.66
C PHE A 272 -22.72 1.79 -33.74
N GLU A 273 -23.07 2.24 -34.94
CA GLU A 273 -22.24 2.29 -36.13
C GLU A 273 -21.30 3.51 -36.13
N ILE A 274 -20.17 3.33 -36.83
CA ILE A 274 -19.16 4.34 -37.16
C ILE A 274 -19.60 5.07 -38.44
N PRO A 275 -19.41 6.40 -38.57
CA PRO A 275 -19.43 7.05 -39.87
C PRO A 275 -18.01 7.30 -40.41
N SER A 276 -17.76 6.76 -41.60
CA SER A 276 -16.71 7.16 -42.55
C SER A 276 -17.33 7.94 -43.71
N LEU A 277 -16.64 8.97 -44.24
CA LEU A 277 -16.65 9.53 -45.62
C LEU A 277 -16.07 10.96 -45.53
N SER A 278 -14.82 11.24 -45.90
CA SER A 278 -14.26 11.54 -47.23
C SER A 278 -14.90 12.74 -47.97
N SER A 279 -14.12 13.80 -48.21
CA SER A 279 -13.74 14.29 -49.55
C SER A 279 -13.04 15.68 -49.50
N SER A 280 -11.91 15.79 -50.19
CA SER A 280 -11.25 17.05 -50.65
C SER A 280 -12.07 17.68 -51.82
N PRO A 281 -11.78 18.88 -52.40
CA PRO A 281 -10.45 19.27 -52.93
C PRO A 281 -10.07 20.79 -53.00
N ASP A 282 -8.78 20.99 -53.28
CA ASP A 282 -8.14 21.94 -54.22
C ASP A 282 -7.81 23.44 -53.95
N GLN A 283 -6.55 23.74 -54.35
CA GLN A 283 -5.95 24.93 -54.98
C GLN A 283 -5.31 26.10 -54.15
N THR A 284 -3.95 26.04 -54.03
CA THR A 284 -2.85 26.95 -54.53
C THR A 284 -3.07 28.46 -54.76
N PRO A 285 -2.03 29.34 -54.97
CA PRO A 285 -0.56 29.30 -54.67
C PRO A 285 0.11 30.66 -54.23
N LEU A 286 1.46 30.67 -54.13
CA LEU A 286 2.45 31.80 -54.19
C LEU A 286 2.55 32.74 -52.95
N SER A 287 3.69 33.30 -52.51
CA SER A 287 5.01 33.60 -53.10
C SER A 287 6.04 34.08 -52.04
N THR A 288 7.35 33.92 -52.32
CA THR A 288 8.52 34.82 -52.05
C THR A 288 8.86 35.21 -50.59
N SER A 289 10.10 35.30 -50.09
CA SER A 289 11.41 35.59 -50.70
C SER A 289 12.53 35.49 -49.64
N ASP A 290 13.72 35.12 -50.11
CA ASP A 290 15.08 35.55 -49.74
C ASP A 290 15.66 35.29 -48.33
N ILE A 291 16.76 34.53 -48.27
CA ILE A 291 18.14 35.04 -48.09
C ILE A 291 19.12 33.91 -48.41
N ASP A 292 19.98 34.16 -49.40
CA ASP A 292 21.22 33.44 -49.69
C ASP A 292 22.26 33.71 -48.57
N ASP A 293 23.00 32.70 -48.14
CA ASP A 293 24.47 32.75 -48.30
C ASP A 293 25.16 31.43 -47.97
N LEU A 294 26.18 31.17 -48.78
CA LEU A 294 27.02 30.00 -48.85
C LEU A 294 27.93 29.90 -47.63
N ASP A 295 28.07 28.70 -47.05
CA ASP A 295 29.41 28.23 -46.70
C ASP A 295 29.52 26.70 -46.69
N GLN A 296 30.59 26.26 -47.31
CA GLN A 296 30.96 24.88 -47.58
C GLN A 296 31.26 24.13 -46.28
N PHE A 297 30.51 23.06 -46.01
CA PHE A 297 30.99 22.01 -45.10
C PHE A 297 31.56 20.85 -45.91
N PRO A 298 32.75 20.33 -45.52
CA PRO A 298 33.42 19.28 -46.27
C PRO A 298 32.58 18.01 -46.23
N VAL A 299 32.54 17.32 -47.38
CA VAL A 299 32.12 15.93 -47.48
C VAL A 299 33.02 15.11 -46.54
N LEU A 300 32.56 14.87 -45.33
CA LEU A 300 33.13 13.85 -44.47
C LEU A 300 32.64 12.50 -44.99
N LEU A 301 33.59 11.80 -45.61
CA LEU A 301 33.57 10.35 -45.84
C LEU A 301 32.93 9.62 -44.65
N PRO A 302 32.21 8.51 -44.88
CA PRO A 302 31.65 7.71 -43.80
C PRO A 302 32.80 7.26 -42.91
N SER A 303 32.90 7.90 -41.75
CA SER A 303 33.92 7.60 -40.76
C SER A 303 33.57 6.23 -40.20
N SER A 304 34.24 5.21 -40.72
CA SER A 304 34.30 3.90 -40.12
C SER A 304 34.94 4.01 -38.74
N THR A 305 34.12 4.27 -37.74
CA THR A 305 34.45 4.05 -36.33
C THR A 305 33.19 3.56 -35.62
N THR A 306 32.87 2.27 -35.81
CA THR A 306 32.31 1.50 -34.70
C THR A 306 33.31 1.61 -33.56
N THR A 307 33.09 2.58 -32.67
CA THR A 307 33.81 2.65 -31.42
C THR A 307 33.41 1.39 -30.66
N ASP A 308 34.39 0.51 -30.49
CA ASP A 308 34.34 -0.77 -29.79
C ASP A 308 34.18 -0.57 -28.26
N SER A 309 33.63 0.59 -27.84
CA SER A 309 33.68 1.16 -26.50
C SER A 309 32.60 0.63 -25.56
N PHE A 310 31.61 -0.11 -26.05
CA PHE A 310 30.50 -0.64 -25.24
C PHE A 310 30.60 -2.16 -24.99
N LYS A 311 31.81 -2.74 -25.11
CA LYS A 311 32.07 -4.19 -24.94
C LYS A 311 31.48 -4.80 -23.67
N ASN A 312 31.32 -4.03 -22.60
CA ASN A 312 30.90 -4.55 -21.29
C ASN A 312 29.37 -4.66 -21.11
N ASN A 313 28.55 -4.05 -21.99
CA ASN A 313 27.08 -4.02 -21.83
C ASN A 313 26.32 -4.63 -23.02
N ARG A 314 26.92 -5.61 -23.71
CA ARG A 314 26.23 -6.34 -24.77
C ARG A 314 25.17 -7.28 -24.19
N LEU A 315 24.01 -7.30 -24.83
CA LEU A 315 22.94 -8.23 -24.52
C LEU A 315 23.25 -9.58 -25.16
N ILE A 316 23.27 -10.64 -24.36
CA ILE A 316 23.56 -12.00 -24.87
C ILE A 316 22.37 -12.55 -25.69
N ASN A 317 21.14 -12.19 -25.30
CA ASN A 317 19.90 -12.73 -25.88
C ASN A 317 18.94 -11.64 -26.41
N GLY A 318 19.45 -10.50 -26.87
CA GLY A 318 18.61 -9.41 -27.41
C GLY A 318 17.90 -8.56 -26.37
N ASN A 319 17.60 -9.10 -25.17
CA ASN A 319 16.91 -8.43 -24.08
C ASN A 319 17.48 -8.86 -22.73
N LEU A 320 17.38 -7.99 -21.71
CA LEU A 320 17.57 -8.37 -20.31
C LEU A 320 16.28 -8.96 -19.74
N THR A 321 16.41 -10.05 -19.00
CA THR A 321 15.37 -10.54 -18.08
C THR A 321 15.22 -9.58 -16.89
N ALA A 322 14.08 -9.65 -16.20
CA ALA A 322 13.85 -8.82 -15.01
C ALA A 322 14.90 -9.03 -13.91
N THR A 323 15.33 -10.28 -13.73
CA THR A 323 16.41 -10.62 -12.80
C THR A 323 17.73 -10.00 -13.20
N GLU A 324 18.07 -10.01 -14.49
CA GLU A 324 19.29 -9.36 -15.00
C GLU A 324 19.19 -7.84 -14.83
N ILE A 325 18.08 -7.21 -15.18
CA ILE A 325 17.85 -5.77 -14.96
C ILE A 325 18.09 -5.40 -13.50
N PHE A 326 17.52 -6.15 -12.57
CA PHE A 326 17.66 -5.86 -11.15
C PHE A 326 19.09 -6.05 -10.65
N LYS A 327 19.76 -7.14 -11.04
CA LYS A 327 21.17 -7.38 -10.71
C LYS A 327 22.05 -6.25 -11.26
N THR A 328 21.80 -5.81 -12.49
CA THR A 328 22.51 -4.71 -13.12
C THR A 328 22.31 -3.39 -12.37
N ILE A 329 21.08 -3.06 -11.96
CA ILE A 329 20.78 -1.82 -11.21
C ILE A 329 21.43 -1.81 -9.81
N ILE A 330 21.46 -2.97 -9.13
CA ILE A 330 21.95 -3.06 -7.74
C ILE A 330 23.46 -3.27 -7.66
N ASN A 331 24.07 -3.84 -8.70
CA ASN A 331 25.51 -4.04 -8.70
C ASN A 331 26.23 -2.68 -8.80
N THR A 332 26.99 -2.34 -7.76
CA THR A 332 27.70 -1.06 -7.57
C THR A 332 28.83 -0.82 -8.57
N GLU A 333 29.22 -1.83 -9.32
CA GLU A 333 30.32 -1.74 -10.31
C GLU A 333 29.84 -1.29 -11.70
N SER A 334 28.53 -1.18 -11.94
CA SER A 334 27.99 -0.81 -13.24
C SER A 334 28.16 0.68 -13.52
N THR A 335 28.74 1.04 -14.67
CA THR A 335 28.84 2.43 -15.12
C THR A 335 27.44 3.02 -15.36
N CYS A 336 27.13 4.10 -14.62
CA CYS A 336 25.90 4.87 -14.78
C CYS A 336 26.18 6.14 -15.58
N TYR A 337 25.33 6.44 -16.56
CA TYR A 337 25.48 7.60 -17.46
C TYR A 337 24.45 8.68 -17.14
N ASP A 338 24.82 9.95 -17.27
CA ASP A 338 23.89 11.08 -17.08
C ASP A 338 22.99 11.34 -18.31
N ALA A 339 23.39 10.81 -19.47
CA ALA A 339 22.69 10.94 -20.73
C ALA A 339 22.95 9.70 -21.61
N ILE A 340 22.12 9.51 -22.63
CA ILE A 340 22.28 8.41 -23.58
C ILE A 340 23.58 8.62 -24.36
N PRO A 341 24.50 7.64 -24.40
CA PRO A 341 25.73 7.78 -25.16
C PRO A 341 25.49 7.87 -26.66
N ASN A 342 26.28 8.71 -27.33
CA ASN A 342 26.27 8.83 -28.79
C ASN A 342 26.80 7.55 -29.47
N GLY A 343 26.24 7.22 -30.63
CA GLY A 343 26.68 6.09 -31.48
C GLY A 343 25.60 5.07 -31.78
N SER A 344 25.97 4.00 -32.51
CA SER A 344 25.06 2.90 -32.86
C SER A 344 24.71 2.07 -31.62
N LYS A 345 23.40 1.81 -31.43
CA LYS A 345 22.82 1.19 -30.23
C LYS A 345 22.24 -0.19 -30.56
N GLU A 346 23.05 -1.03 -31.16
CA GLU A 346 22.64 -2.39 -31.51
C GLU A 346 22.96 -3.37 -30.39
N ASN A 347 21.92 -3.96 -29.79
CA ASN A 347 22.04 -5.07 -28.84
C ASN A 347 22.89 -4.75 -27.59
N VAL A 348 22.68 -3.54 -27.04
CA VAL A 348 23.38 -3.03 -25.85
C VAL A 348 22.37 -2.49 -24.83
N TYR A 349 22.79 -2.40 -23.56
CA TYR A 349 22.04 -1.71 -22.51
C TYR A 349 22.88 -0.63 -21.82
N PHE A 350 22.19 0.33 -21.20
CA PHE A 350 22.81 1.41 -20.42
C PHE A 350 22.03 1.62 -19.14
N LEU A 351 22.74 1.95 -18.06
CA LEU A 351 22.14 2.50 -16.84
C LEU A 351 22.20 4.02 -16.92
N LEU A 352 21.07 4.68 -16.71
CA LEU A 352 20.96 6.13 -16.74
C LEU A 352 20.60 6.66 -15.35
N ASP A 353 21.34 7.66 -14.88
CA ASP A 353 21.02 8.37 -13.66
C ASP A 353 19.86 9.35 -13.91
N ASN A 354 18.70 9.00 -13.39
CA ASN A 354 17.48 9.77 -13.59
C ASN A 354 17.18 10.76 -12.44
N ARG A 355 18.11 11.00 -11.51
CA ARG A 355 17.90 11.86 -10.33
C ARG A 355 17.47 13.28 -10.70
N SER A 356 18.06 13.87 -11.74
CA SER A 356 17.69 15.22 -12.21
C SER A 356 16.23 15.33 -12.64
N ASN A 357 15.68 14.29 -13.28
CA ASN A 357 14.25 14.26 -13.66
C ASN A 357 13.33 14.03 -12.45
N LEU A 358 13.79 13.30 -11.43
CA LEU A 358 13.05 13.19 -10.16
C LEU A 358 12.89 14.57 -9.50
N THR A 359 13.96 15.35 -9.43
CA THR A 359 13.93 16.74 -8.92
C THR A 359 13.07 17.65 -9.80
N ARG A 360 13.10 17.49 -11.13
CA ARG A 360 12.21 18.28 -12.02
C ARG A 360 10.73 18.00 -11.77
N LYS A 361 10.37 16.74 -11.50
CA LYS A 361 8.98 16.35 -11.18
C LYS A 361 8.48 16.97 -9.88
N THR A 362 9.32 17.12 -8.85
CA THR A 362 8.90 17.81 -7.61
C THR A 362 8.57 19.28 -7.87
N HIS A 363 9.11 19.86 -8.94
CA HIS A 363 8.80 21.21 -9.42
C HIS A 363 7.79 21.26 -10.57
N LEU A 364 7.02 20.18 -10.81
CA LEU A 364 6.01 20.08 -11.87
C LEU A 364 6.57 20.33 -13.28
N LYS A 365 7.87 20.11 -13.50
CA LYS A 365 8.51 20.24 -14.81
C LYS A 365 8.49 18.89 -15.53
N SER A 366 8.42 18.95 -16.87
CA SER A 366 8.54 17.78 -17.72
C SER A 366 9.91 17.12 -17.60
N ASN A 367 9.96 15.81 -17.85
CA ASN A 367 11.22 15.08 -17.95
C ASN A 367 12.04 15.64 -19.13
N GLN A 368 13.35 15.66 -18.96
CA GLN A 368 14.29 15.97 -20.01
C GLN A 368 15.15 14.72 -20.22
N PHE A 369 15.01 14.11 -21.39
CA PHE A 369 15.88 13.03 -21.84
C PHE A 369 16.64 13.56 -23.04
N HIS A 370 17.97 13.47 -22.99
CA HIS A 370 18.79 13.74 -24.15
C HIS A 370 18.72 12.51 -25.05
N ASP A 371 18.07 12.63 -26.21
CA ASP A 371 17.77 11.52 -27.11
C ASP A 371 18.33 11.81 -28.49
N ASP A 372 19.48 11.21 -28.77
CA ASP A 372 20.20 11.34 -30.05
C ASP A 372 19.74 10.32 -31.10
N CYS A 373 18.93 9.33 -30.71
CA CYS A 373 18.50 8.23 -31.56
C CYS A 373 16.98 8.10 -31.73
N GLY A 374 16.20 9.04 -31.18
CA GLY A 374 14.73 9.05 -31.28
C GLY A 374 14.03 7.97 -30.45
N ALA A 375 14.74 7.32 -29.52
CA ALA A 375 14.19 6.23 -28.70
C ALA A 375 13.16 6.71 -27.65
N TRP A 376 13.18 8.01 -27.34
CA TRP A 376 12.38 8.66 -26.31
C TRP A 376 11.49 9.78 -26.88
N ASP A 377 11.35 9.87 -28.20
CA ASP A 377 10.30 10.65 -28.84
C ASP A 377 8.94 10.17 -28.31
N SER A 378 8.19 11.06 -27.65
CA SER A 378 6.89 10.75 -27.09
C SER A 378 5.87 10.24 -28.11
N HIS A 379 6.09 10.48 -29.40
CA HIS A 379 5.23 10.03 -30.49
C HIS A 379 5.55 8.60 -30.96
N ASN A 380 6.81 8.18 -30.85
CA ASN A 380 7.30 6.91 -31.40
C ASN A 380 7.79 5.91 -30.34
N GLY A 381 8.18 6.39 -29.16
CA GLY A 381 8.71 5.60 -28.04
C GLY A 381 7.61 5.16 -27.08
N ARG A 382 7.28 3.86 -27.05
CA ARG A 382 6.34 3.31 -26.06
C ARG A 382 7.07 2.99 -24.77
N THR A 383 6.87 3.80 -23.73
CA THR A 383 7.31 3.43 -22.37
C THR A 383 6.42 2.33 -21.80
N VAL A 384 6.95 1.11 -21.65
CA VAL A 384 6.23 0.00 -21.01
C VAL A 384 6.59 -0.04 -19.53
N LYS A 385 5.60 0.25 -18.67
CA LYS A 385 5.72 0.01 -17.23
C LYS A 385 5.35 -1.44 -16.95
N THR A 386 6.26 -2.15 -16.29
CA THR A 386 6.05 -3.53 -15.87
C THR A 386 6.43 -3.69 -14.42
N ASP A 387 5.50 -4.20 -13.63
CA ASP A 387 5.71 -4.46 -12.21
C ASP A 387 6.15 -5.91 -12.00
N PHE A 388 7.11 -6.10 -11.09
CA PHE A 388 7.70 -7.40 -10.76
C PHE A 388 7.70 -7.63 -9.25
N VAL A 389 7.64 -8.90 -8.86
CA VAL A 389 7.73 -9.36 -7.46
C VAL A 389 9.02 -10.13 -7.29
N VAL A 390 9.76 -9.81 -6.22
CA VAL A 390 10.92 -10.59 -5.80
C VAL A 390 10.44 -11.85 -5.09
N GLN A 391 10.83 -13.02 -5.58
CA GLN A 391 10.58 -14.30 -4.94
C GLN A 391 11.62 -14.59 -3.85
N SER A 392 11.35 -15.59 -3.01
CA SER A 392 12.25 -16.01 -1.92
C SER A 392 13.62 -16.47 -2.38
N ASP A 393 13.76 -16.87 -3.64
CA ASP A 393 15.02 -17.27 -4.28
C ASP A 393 15.73 -16.10 -5.03
N ASN A 394 15.30 -14.86 -4.78
CA ASN A 394 15.75 -13.63 -5.46
C ASN A 394 15.48 -13.60 -6.98
N THR A 395 14.57 -14.42 -7.50
CA THR A 395 14.09 -14.29 -8.88
C THR A 395 12.90 -13.34 -8.97
N PHE A 396 12.62 -12.84 -10.18
CA PHE A 396 11.56 -11.86 -10.43
C PHE A 396 10.44 -12.46 -11.26
N ILE A 397 9.19 -12.35 -10.78
CA ILE A 397 8.01 -12.69 -11.58
C ILE A 397 7.22 -11.42 -11.93
N CYS A 398 6.89 -11.28 -13.21
CA CYS A 398 6.00 -10.23 -13.70
C CYS A 398 4.59 -10.40 -13.11
N ILE A 399 4.02 -9.34 -12.54
CA ILE A 399 2.67 -9.36 -11.93
C ILE A 399 1.60 -9.82 -12.93
N LYS A 400 1.74 -9.46 -14.21
CA LYS A 400 0.82 -9.90 -15.28
C LYS A 400 0.84 -11.41 -15.53
N LYS A 401 1.97 -12.09 -15.26
CA LYS A 401 2.07 -13.56 -15.36
C LYS A 401 1.49 -14.26 -14.13
N LEU A 402 1.61 -13.68 -12.94
CA LEU A 402 0.98 -14.23 -11.72
C LEU A 402 -0.54 -14.33 -11.86
N GLY A 403 -1.19 -13.31 -12.44
CA GLY A 403 -2.64 -13.34 -12.68
C GLY A 403 -3.14 -14.44 -13.62
N LYS A 404 -2.26 -15.12 -14.37
CA LYS A 404 -2.60 -16.29 -15.20
C LYS A 404 -2.30 -17.63 -14.55
N ILE A 405 -1.44 -17.66 -13.52
CA ILE A 405 -1.06 -18.87 -12.80
C ILE A 405 -2.07 -19.19 -11.68
N TYR A 406 -2.79 -18.17 -11.20
CA TYR A 406 -3.80 -18.28 -10.14
C TYR A 406 -5.25 -18.14 -10.64
N ASN A 407 -5.47 -18.25 -11.94
CA ASN A 407 -6.78 -18.55 -12.54
C ASN A 407 -6.78 -20.02 -12.96
#